data_AF-A0A450W3Q4-F1
#
_entry.id   AF-A0A450W3Q4-F1
#
_cell.length_a   1.000
_cell.length_b   1.000
_cell.length_c   1.000
_cell.angle_alpha   90.00
_cell.angle_beta   90.00
_cell.angle_gamma   90.00
#
_symmetry.space_group_name_H-M   'P 1'
#
loop_
_entity.id
_entity.type
_entity.pdbx_description
1 polymer ?
#
loop_
_entity_poly.entity_id
_entity_poly.type
_entity_poly.pdbx_seq_one_letter_code
_entity_poly.pdbx_strand_id
1 'polypeptide(L)'
;MPDHAFSAQGEASLETRFTSLVVEKSKQKEKEAARKELKETVIAALRQVYDPEIPINIYDLGLIYRVEVSSKGMVYLDMTLTAPGCPVAETFPGMVEAAVRSVPGVFDARVTLVWDPPWNQDNMSDEAKLELGLL
;
A
#
# COMPACT_ATOMS: atom_id res chain seq x y z
N MET A 1 -34.18 -49.76 38.57
CA MET A 1 -34.38 -49.76 37.12
C MET A 1 -34.36 -48.30 36.67
N PRO A 2 -33.62 -47.94 35.61
CA PRO A 2 -33.16 -46.58 35.35
C PRO A 2 -34.13 -45.83 34.42
N ASP A 3 -34.22 -44.51 34.56
CA ASP A 3 -34.18 -43.63 33.38
C ASP A 3 -33.79 -42.21 33.81
N HIS A 4 -32.51 -41.88 33.65
CA HIS A 4 -31.94 -40.56 33.85
C HIS A 4 -32.12 -39.77 32.54
N ALA A 5 -33.20 -39.00 32.44
CA ALA A 5 -33.39 -38.03 31.37
C ALA A 5 -32.58 -36.75 31.69
N PHE A 6 -31.41 -36.61 31.06
CA PHE A 6 -30.58 -35.40 31.13
C PHE A 6 -30.90 -34.49 29.93
N SER A 7 -31.50 -33.34 30.22
CA SER A 7 -31.76 -32.25 29.27
C SER A 7 -30.48 -31.76 28.59
N ALA A 8 -30.38 -31.96 27.28
CA ALA A 8 -29.36 -31.38 26.41
C ALA A 8 -30.02 -30.47 25.37
N GLN A 9 -30.37 -29.24 25.77
CA GLN A 9 -30.83 -28.20 24.85
C GLN A 9 -30.21 -26.86 25.26
N GLY A 10 -28.98 -26.59 24.81
CA GLY A 10 -28.30 -25.32 25.09
C GLY A 10 -26.97 -25.08 24.38
N GLU A 11 -26.27 -26.13 23.93
CA GLU A 11 -24.86 -26.01 23.49
C GLU A 11 -24.68 -25.71 21.99
N ALA A 12 -25.69 -25.94 21.14
CA ALA A 12 -25.54 -25.82 19.69
C ALA A 12 -25.44 -24.38 19.14
N SER A 13 -25.66 -23.32 19.95
CA SER A 13 -25.67 -21.93 19.47
C SER A 13 -24.36 -21.16 19.67
N LEU A 14 -23.45 -21.63 20.52
CA LEU A 14 -22.19 -20.94 20.81
C LEU A 14 -21.01 -21.45 19.97
N GLU A 15 -20.93 -22.76 19.70
CA GLU A 15 -19.85 -23.32 18.87
C GLU A 15 -19.88 -22.76 17.43
N THR A 16 -21.04 -22.67 16.79
CA THR A 16 -21.15 -22.14 15.42
C THR A 16 -20.72 -20.68 15.28
N ARG A 17 -20.95 -19.85 16.32
CA ARG A 17 -20.52 -18.44 16.33
C ARG A 17 -19.01 -18.33 16.54
N PHE A 18 -18.42 -19.24 17.31
CA PHE A 18 -16.97 -19.26 17.55
C PHE A 18 -16.20 -19.79 16.34
N THR A 19 -16.72 -20.81 15.64
CA THR A 19 -16.11 -21.32 14.41
C THR A 19 -16.10 -20.27 13.30
N SER A 20 -17.21 -19.51 13.12
CA SER A 20 -17.24 -18.42 12.13
C SER A 20 -16.18 -17.36 12.42
N LEU A 21 -16.07 -16.91 13.67
CA LEU A 21 -15.13 -15.86 14.07
C LEU A 21 -13.66 -16.27 13.86
N VAL A 22 -13.32 -17.54 14.09
CA VAL A 22 -11.96 -18.07 13.87
C VAL A 22 -11.65 -18.21 12.37
N VAL A 23 -12.64 -18.61 11.56
CA VAL A 23 -12.51 -18.70 10.09
C VAL A 23 -12.40 -17.32 9.45
N GLU A 24 -13.20 -16.35 9.90
CA GLU A 24 -13.18 -14.97 9.41
C GLU A 24 -11.84 -14.27 9.72
N LYS A 25 -11.33 -14.43 10.95
CA LYS A 25 -10.02 -13.90 11.34
C LYS A 25 -8.87 -14.50 10.52
N SER A 26 -8.92 -15.80 10.19
CA SER A 26 -7.87 -16.47 9.42
C SER A 26 -7.81 -15.95 7.98
N LYS A 27 -8.98 -15.80 7.33
CA LYS A 27 -9.07 -15.21 5.98
C LYS A 27 -8.57 -13.77 5.91
N GLN A 28 -8.78 -12.97 6.97
CA GLN A 28 -8.28 -11.60 7.03
C GLN A 28 -6.76 -11.52 7.09
N LYS A 29 -6.13 -12.42 7.85
CA LYS A 29 -4.67 -12.44 8.03
C LYS A 29 -3.92 -12.82 6.75
N GLU A 30 -4.41 -13.81 5.99
CA GLU A 30 -3.86 -14.17 4.68
C GLU A 30 -4.00 -13.03 3.66
N LYS A 31 -5.15 -12.34 3.66
CA LYS A 31 -5.36 -11.18 2.78
C LYS A 31 -4.42 -10.03 3.11
N GLU A 32 -4.12 -9.82 4.38
CA GLU A 32 -3.20 -8.79 4.83
C GLU A 32 -1.74 -9.10 4.45
N ALA A 33 -1.32 -10.35 4.59
CA ALA A 33 0.02 -10.80 4.16
C ALA A 33 0.21 -10.63 2.65
N ALA A 34 -0.75 -11.10 1.84
CA ALA A 34 -0.71 -10.93 0.38
C ALA A 34 -0.71 -9.44 -0.02
N ARG A 35 -1.49 -8.60 0.67
CA ARG A 35 -1.48 -7.15 0.47
C ARG A 35 -0.13 -6.54 0.81
N LYS A 36 0.54 -7.03 1.85
CA LYS A 36 1.87 -6.57 2.26
C LYS A 36 2.92 -6.94 1.20
N GLU A 37 2.93 -8.17 0.71
CA GLU A 37 3.85 -8.60 -0.35
C GLU A 37 3.63 -7.80 -1.65
N LEU A 38 2.38 -7.58 -2.05
CA LEU A 38 2.05 -6.70 -3.18
C LEU A 38 2.54 -5.28 -2.92
N LYS A 39 2.33 -4.74 -1.72
CA LYS A 39 2.80 -3.41 -1.35
C LYS A 39 4.32 -3.30 -1.43
N GLU A 40 5.06 -4.30 -0.96
CA GLU A 40 6.53 -4.34 -1.05
C GLU A 40 7.00 -4.38 -2.51
N THR A 41 6.32 -5.14 -3.36
CA THR A 41 6.62 -5.20 -4.79
C THR A 41 6.33 -3.87 -5.49
N VAL A 42 5.22 -3.21 -5.14
CA VAL A 42 4.89 -1.86 -5.62
C VAL A 42 5.94 -0.85 -5.17
N ILE A 43 6.36 -0.88 -3.90
CA ILE A 43 7.43 -0.01 -3.38
C ILE A 43 8.72 -0.24 -4.16
N ALA A 44 9.09 -1.48 -4.46
CA ALA A 44 10.27 -1.80 -5.27
C ALA A 44 10.16 -1.26 -6.70
N ALA A 45 8.97 -1.24 -7.30
CA ALA A 45 8.75 -0.60 -8.60
C ALA A 45 8.85 0.93 -8.52
N LEU A 46 8.32 1.54 -7.45
CA LEU A 46 8.45 2.98 -7.21
C LEU A 46 9.91 3.40 -6.99
N ARG A 47 10.73 2.56 -6.36
CA ARG A 47 12.19 2.75 -6.21
C ARG A 47 12.99 2.56 -7.51
N GLN A 48 12.33 2.21 -8.62
CA GLN A 48 12.97 2.20 -9.95
C GLN A 48 12.57 3.42 -10.78
N VAL A 49 11.64 4.24 -10.26
CA VAL A 49 11.27 5.50 -10.90
C VAL A 49 12.10 6.61 -10.29
N TYR A 50 12.93 7.21 -11.14
CA TYR A 50 13.81 8.31 -10.81
C TYR A 50 13.23 9.61 -11.35
N ASP A 51 13.43 10.69 -10.60
CA ASP A 51 13.12 12.01 -11.10
C ASP A 51 14.19 12.44 -12.15
N PRO A 52 13.81 13.03 -13.29
CA PRO A 52 14.76 13.45 -14.32
C PRO A 52 15.56 14.71 -13.94
N GLU A 53 15.12 15.46 -12.93
CA GLU A 53 15.83 16.66 -12.45
C GLU A 53 16.77 16.35 -11.28
N ILE A 54 16.42 15.35 -10.46
CA ILE A 54 17.26 14.86 -9.36
C ILE A 54 17.40 13.34 -9.49
N PRO A 55 18.63 12.78 -9.67
CA PRO A 55 18.86 11.34 -9.90
C PRO A 55 18.67 10.49 -8.63
N ILE A 56 17.58 10.72 -7.91
CA ILE A 56 17.16 10.02 -6.70
C ILE A 56 15.74 9.49 -6.91
N ASN A 57 15.45 8.38 -6.26
CA ASN A 57 14.15 7.73 -6.32
C ASN A 57 13.04 8.57 -5.71
N ILE A 58 11.85 8.55 -6.33
CA ILE A 58 10.66 9.25 -5.83
C ILE A 58 10.25 8.79 -4.41
N TYR A 59 10.55 7.54 -4.07
CA TYR A 59 10.29 6.97 -2.76
C TYR A 59 11.26 7.53 -1.70
N ASP A 60 12.54 7.69 -2.05
CA ASP A 60 13.60 8.16 -1.15
C ASP A 60 13.56 9.68 -0.97
N LEU A 61 13.17 10.39 -2.04
CA LEU A 61 12.83 11.81 -2.00
C LEU A 61 11.62 12.11 -1.10
N GLY A 62 10.85 11.10 -0.69
CA GLY A 62 9.64 11.31 0.11
C GLY A 62 8.53 12.02 -0.67
N LEU A 63 8.50 11.86 -1.99
CA LEU A 63 7.42 12.39 -2.84
C LEU A 63 6.13 11.55 -2.73
N ILE A 64 6.24 10.34 -2.17
CA ILE A 64 5.13 9.41 -1.97
C ILE A 64 4.55 9.63 -0.56
N TYR A 65 3.34 10.16 -0.47
CA TYR A 65 2.66 10.37 0.81
C TYR A 65 1.85 9.15 1.25
N ARG A 66 1.19 8.50 0.29
CA ARG A 66 0.34 7.35 0.59
C ARG A 66 0.47 6.29 -0.50
N VAL A 67 0.61 5.04 -0.07
CA VAL A 67 0.48 3.86 -0.93
C VAL A 67 -0.54 2.94 -0.28
N GLU A 68 -1.69 2.81 -0.93
CA GLU A 68 -2.77 1.93 -0.52
C GLU A 68 -3.01 0.85 -1.57
N VAL A 69 -2.85 -0.40 -1.16
CA VAL A 69 -3.16 -1.55 -2.01
C VAL A 69 -4.51 -2.11 -1.59
N SER A 70 -5.44 -2.20 -2.52
CA SER A 70 -6.78 -2.77 -2.29
C SER A 70 -6.75 -4.29 -2.43
N SER A 71 -7.73 -4.98 -1.83
CA SER A 71 -7.85 -6.45 -1.91
C SER A 71 -8.06 -6.99 -3.33
N LYS A 72 -8.42 -6.12 -4.29
CA LYS A 72 -8.61 -6.47 -5.70
C LYS A 72 -7.34 -6.27 -6.54
N GLY A 73 -6.20 -5.92 -5.91
CA GLY A 73 -4.97 -5.58 -6.62
C GLY A 73 -4.96 -4.16 -7.21
N MET A 74 -5.90 -3.30 -6.82
CA MET A 74 -5.85 -1.89 -7.20
C MET A 74 -4.94 -1.11 -6.27
N VAL A 75 -3.99 -0.37 -6.83
CA VAL A 75 -3.03 0.45 -6.10
C VAL A 75 -3.45 1.91 -6.21
N TYR A 76 -3.66 2.55 -5.08
CA TYR A 76 -3.89 3.98 -4.98
C TYR A 76 -2.65 4.62 -4.39
N LEU A 77 -2.14 5.62 -5.09
CA LEU A 77 -0.91 6.28 -4.71
C LEU A 77 -1.13 7.79 -4.70
N ASP A 78 -0.83 8.42 -3.57
CA ASP A 78 -0.83 9.87 -3.47
C ASP A 78 0.63 10.35 -3.48
N MET A 79 0.97 11.17 -4.47
CA MET A 79 2.31 11.74 -4.62
C MET A 79 2.28 13.23 -4.83
N THR A 80 3.40 13.87 -4.54
CA THR A 80 3.64 15.28 -4.79
C THR A 80 4.83 15.45 -5.74
N LEU A 81 5.03 16.65 -6.26
CA LEU A 81 6.17 16.99 -7.11
C LEU A 81 6.88 18.23 -6.58
N THR A 82 8.17 18.29 -6.84
CA THR A 82 9.06 19.41 -6.48
C THR A 82 8.75 20.70 -7.26
N ALA A 83 8.17 20.57 -8.47
CA ALA A 83 7.90 21.69 -9.36
C ALA A 83 6.45 21.68 -9.91
N PRO A 84 5.60 22.66 -9.52
CA PRO A 84 4.31 22.86 -10.16
C PRO A 84 4.50 23.50 -11.55
N GLY A 85 4.22 22.74 -12.61
CA GLY A 85 4.07 23.30 -13.96
C GLY A 85 5.10 22.88 -15.02
N CYS A 86 5.93 21.87 -14.77
CA CYS A 86 6.70 21.25 -15.86
C CYS A 86 5.79 20.36 -16.71
N PRO A 87 5.88 20.33 -18.06
CA PRO A 87 5.10 19.40 -18.89
C PRO A 87 5.42 17.92 -18.57
N VAL A 88 6.57 17.67 -17.94
CA VAL A 88 6.94 16.37 -17.37
C VAL A 88 6.05 16.02 -16.17
N ALA A 89 5.67 16.98 -15.33
CA ALA A 89 4.84 16.76 -14.14
C ALA A 89 3.45 16.17 -14.45
N GLU A 90 2.89 16.45 -15.63
CA GLU A 90 1.61 15.87 -16.07
C GLU A 90 1.75 14.45 -16.62
N THR A 91 2.90 14.12 -17.20
CA THR A 91 3.17 12.80 -17.81
C THR A 91 3.82 11.82 -16.84
N PHE A 92 4.52 12.32 -15.84
CA PHE A 92 5.21 11.58 -14.81
C PHE A 92 4.29 10.66 -13.97
N PRO A 93 3.14 11.12 -13.42
CA PRO A 93 2.22 10.23 -12.73
C PRO A 93 1.71 9.11 -13.64
N GLY A 94 1.53 9.36 -14.93
CA GLY A 94 1.19 8.32 -15.91
C GLY A 94 2.30 7.30 -16.13
N MET A 95 3.57 7.72 -16.11
CA MET A 95 4.71 6.79 -16.13
C MET A 95 4.83 5.96 -14.85
N VAL A 96 4.62 6.58 -13.68
CA VAL A 96 4.57 5.88 -12.39
C VAL A 96 3.43 4.87 -12.39
N GLU A 97 2.25 5.25 -12.85
CA GLU A 97 1.09 4.38 -12.96
C GLU A 97 1.38 3.18 -13.87
N ALA A 98 1.99 3.42 -15.03
CA ALA A 98 2.39 2.35 -15.96
C ALA A 98 3.45 1.41 -15.36
N ALA A 99 4.45 1.96 -14.64
CA ALA A 99 5.48 1.17 -13.96
C ALA A 99 4.87 0.28 -12.87
N VAL A 100 3.98 0.83 -12.03
CA VAL A 100 3.27 0.09 -10.98
C VAL A 100 2.31 -0.93 -11.59
N ARG A 101 1.64 -0.61 -12.69
CA ARG A 101 0.76 -1.54 -13.42
C ARG A 101 1.51 -2.71 -14.05
N SER A 102 2.80 -2.54 -14.35
CA SER A 102 3.67 -3.62 -14.84
C SER A 102 4.01 -4.66 -13.76
N VAL A 103 3.73 -4.36 -12.49
CA VAL A 103 4.01 -5.27 -11.37
C VAL A 103 3.04 -6.47 -11.38
N PRO A 104 3.55 -7.71 -11.31
CA PRO A 104 2.71 -8.90 -11.27
C PRO A 104 1.84 -8.91 -10.00
N GLY A 105 0.52 -8.97 -10.19
CA GLY A 105 -0.47 -8.94 -9.10
C GLY A 105 -1.14 -7.59 -8.88
N VAL A 106 -0.69 -6.54 -9.58
CA VAL A 106 -1.42 -5.28 -9.68
C VAL A 106 -2.46 -5.39 -10.81
N PHE A 107 -3.71 -5.12 -10.48
CA PHE A 107 -4.80 -5.07 -11.46
C PHE A 107 -4.86 -3.71 -12.14
N ASP A 108 -4.77 -2.64 -11.34
CA ASP A 108 -4.81 -1.26 -11.80
C ASP A 108 -4.04 -0.37 -10.82
N ALA A 109 -3.44 0.70 -11.31
CA ALA A 109 -2.79 1.69 -10.48
C ALA A 109 -3.47 3.04 -10.73
N ARG A 110 -3.63 3.84 -9.69
CA ARG A 110 -4.18 5.18 -9.77
C ARG A 110 -3.29 6.12 -8.98
N VAL A 111 -2.67 7.05 -9.68
CA VAL A 111 -1.79 8.04 -9.08
C VAL A 111 -2.55 9.36 -8.95
N THR A 112 -2.70 9.85 -7.73
CA THR A 112 -3.27 11.15 -7.43
C THR A 112 -2.14 12.11 -7.09
N LEU A 113 -2.11 13.23 -7.79
CA LEU A 113 -1.12 14.26 -7.54
C LEU A 113 -1.68 15.27 -6.55
N VAL A 114 -1.04 15.38 -5.39
CA VAL A 114 -1.43 16.27 -4.30
C VAL A 114 -0.37 17.34 -4.11
N TRP A 115 -0.83 18.59 -4.01
CA TRP A 115 0.01 19.76 -3.79
C TRP A 115 -0.08 20.28 -2.34
N ASP A 116 -1.00 19.72 -1.56
CA ASP A 116 -1.23 20.06 -0.16
C ASP A 116 -1.14 18.78 0.67
N PRO A 117 -0.21 18.69 1.65
CA PRO A 117 0.80 19.69 2.03
C PRO A 117 1.91 19.85 0.97
N PRO A 118 2.58 21.01 0.91
CA PRO A 118 3.70 21.20 -0.01
C PRO A 118 4.88 20.32 0.39
N TRP A 119 5.52 19.70 -0.59
CA TRP A 119 6.77 18.97 -0.36
C TRP A 119 7.87 19.94 0.10
N ASN A 120 8.67 19.48 1.06
CA ASN A 120 9.83 20.21 1.55
C ASN A 120 10.99 19.23 1.69
N GLN A 121 12.22 19.71 1.51
CA GLN A 121 13.44 18.92 1.60
C GLN A 121 13.63 18.25 2.97
N ASP A 122 12.94 18.76 4.01
CA ASP A 122 12.94 18.15 5.33
C ASP A 122 12.26 16.76 5.37
N ASN A 123 11.34 16.49 4.43
CA ASN A 123 10.65 15.20 4.27
C ASN A 123 11.52 14.11 3.62
N MET A 124 12.74 14.44 3.17
CA MET A 124 13.69 13.44 2.67
C MET A 124 14.21 12.56 3.81
N SER A 125 14.39 11.26 3.52
CA SER A 125 15.05 10.35 4.45
C SER A 125 16.48 10.82 4.75
N ASP A 126 17.03 10.51 5.92
CA ASP A 126 18.41 10.87 6.27
C ASP A 126 19.43 10.31 5.24
N GLU A 127 19.12 9.16 4.63
CA GLU A 127 19.87 8.57 3.51
C GLU A 127 19.84 9.46 2.25
N ALA A 128 18.68 9.97 1.83
CA ALA A 128 18.56 10.90 0.70
C ALA A 128 19.29 12.22 0.95
N LYS A 129 19.25 12.76 2.18
CA LYS A 129 19.96 14.00 2.55
C LYS A 129 21.48 13.82 2.46
N LEU A 130 21.99 12.65 2.85
CA LEU A 130 23.41 12.31 2.76
C LEU A 130 23.88 12.17 1.29
N GLU A 131 23.09 11.52 0.44
CA GLU A 131 23.38 11.37 -1.00
C GLU A 131 23.37 12.71 -1.75
N LEU A 132 22.54 13.67 -1.31
CA LEU A 132 22.50 15.04 -1.83
C LEU A 132 23.57 15.97 -1.23
N GLY A 133 24.38 15.49 -0.27
CA GLY A 133 25.43 16.29 0.37
C GLY A 133 24.90 17.42 1.25
N LEU A 134 23.70 17.26 1.83
CA LEU A 134 23.05 18.25 2.71
C LEU A 134 23.39 18.04 4.20
N LEU A 135 24.34 17.15 4.52
CA LEU A 135 24.79 16.78 5.87
C LEU A 135 26.32 16.86 5.98
#